data_AF-A0A8T1TXF4-F1
#
_entry.id   AF-A0A8T1TXF4-F1
#
_cell.length_a   1.000
_cell.length_b   1.000
_cell.length_c   1.000
_cell.angle_alpha   90.00
_cell.angle_beta   90.00
_cell.angle_gamma   90.00
#
_symmetry.space_group_name_H-M   'P 1'
#
loop_
_entity.id
_entity.type
_entity.pdbx_description
1 polymer ?
#
loop_
_entity_poly.entity_id
_entity_poly.type
_entity_poly.pdbx_seq_one_letter_code
_entity_poly.pdbx_strand_id
1 'polypeptide(L)'
;MRTAWDRAFKALSARLSLAQRKTNTVHQRAKLASAIIIPKLLYEGRHAWPSQDVVTEADNRIKNFIWRSSFARTDRAPAGWVGAAIAGLPDNLGGLGIPCIKTELMALGAHTVGKWALAENPLTQMIGDILQLPHGLQKRALVPRHCKIPCKLRKSIWETGRPWTGLHWAQDNSHDEEQEGAEQSLRRLLKLRHGLGTTWQADGLSCNFNSRLKEQFQDRKRKRTANRGNFSYRAVLELPLQAIRLRTATGDRASWAISASLQARPTVDKVGEVLSVHYVGSGNILFLPTRSTLPLPSKAGHQFRELCLSILTQFPELVTKRYDDDHVTVTHQFEDKHHLVQVHNTGTETQIRHSWASTSQIVPWDRDQSTLQEAIANFLEVEPKTTWIVPHPEIHRIFPLWAGKRRWTQTRARYKKLIKSKRSSAADAAVE
;
A
#
# COMPACT_ATOMS: atom_id res chain seq x y z
N MET A 1 3.76 -28.51 5.41
CA MET A 1 4.53 -27.23 5.45
C MET A 1 5.84 -27.37 6.22
N ARG A 2 5.85 -27.83 7.48
CA ARG A 2 7.09 -28.01 8.27
C ARG A 2 8.12 -28.93 7.61
N THR A 3 7.66 -30.01 6.98
CA THR A 3 8.50 -30.98 6.26
C THR A 3 9.39 -30.37 5.17
N ALA A 4 8.94 -29.33 4.47
CA ALA A 4 9.74 -28.64 3.44
C ALA A 4 10.90 -27.85 4.06
N TRP A 5 10.62 -27.14 5.15
CA TRP A 5 11.62 -26.39 5.91
C TRP A 5 12.67 -27.29 6.56
N ASP A 6 12.25 -28.43 7.12
CA ASP A 6 13.17 -29.40 7.70
C ASP A 6 14.15 -29.97 6.65
N ARG A 7 13.65 -30.26 5.44
CA ARG A 7 14.51 -30.66 4.31
C ARG A 7 15.49 -29.56 3.92
N ALA A 8 15.04 -28.32 3.88
CA ALA A 8 15.91 -27.18 3.58
C ALA A 8 16.98 -26.96 4.65
N PHE A 9 16.66 -27.15 5.94
CA PHE A 9 17.67 -27.11 7.01
C PHE A 9 18.71 -28.21 6.83
N LYS A 10 18.30 -29.45 6.56
CA LYS A 10 19.22 -30.57 6.28
C LYS A 10 20.14 -30.26 5.08
N ALA A 11 19.56 -29.78 3.99
CA ALA A 11 20.32 -29.40 2.79
C ALA A 11 21.33 -28.27 3.07
N LEU A 12 20.93 -27.26 3.86
CA LEU A 12 21.81 -26.17 4.28
C LEU A 12 22.94 -26.66 5.20
N SER A 13 22.66 -27.57 6.14
CA SER A 13 23.70 -28.17 6.98
C SER A 13 24.75 -28.90 6.13
N ALA A 14 24.33 -29.68 5.12
CA ALA A 14 25.24 -30.34 4.19
C ALA A 14 26.07 -29.32 3.38
N ARG A 15 25.41 -28.31 2.80
CA ARG A 15 26.06 -27.28 1.97
C ARG A 15 27.05 -26.41 2.74
N LEU A 16 26.82 -26.19 4.03
CA LEU A 16 27.67 -25.38 4.89
C LEU A 16 28.79 -26.16 5.57
N SER A 17 28.85 -27.48 5.42
CA SER A 17 29.85 -28.35 6.09
C SER A 17 31.29 -27.84 5.95
N LEU A 18 31.70 -27.45 4.74
CA LEU A 18 33.02 -26.86 4.51
C LEU A 18 33.19 -25.50 5.19
N ALA A 19 32.16 -24.64 5.13
CA ALA A 19 32.18 -23.32 5.74
C ALA A 19 32.23 -23.39 7.28
N GLN A 20 31.66 -24.44 7.88
CA GLN A 20 31.70 -24.69 9.32
C GLN A 20 33.10 -25.10 9.79
N ARG A 21 33.85 -25.85 8.96
CA ARG A 21 35.22 -26.31 9.25
C ARG A 21 36.29 -25.25 9.00
N LYS A 22 36.05 -24.29 8.10
CA LYS A 22 37.00 -23.19 7.82
C LYS A 22 36.96 -22.13 8.92
N THR A 23 38.12 -21.53 9.21
CA THR A 23 38.31 -20.40 10.14
C THR A 23 37.80 -19.08 9.54
N ASN A 24 36.52 -19.03 9.21
CA ASN A 24 35.87 -17.81 8.73
C ASN A 24 35.71 -16.81 9.88
N THR A 25 35.84 -15.53 9.61
CA THR A 25 35.47 -14.49 10.58
C THR A 25 33.94 -14.41 10.74
N VAL A 26 33.45 -13.83 11.84
CA VAL A 26 32.00 -13.58 12.05
C VAL A 26 31.41 -12.82 10.86
N HIS A 27 32.14 -11.82 10.36
CA HIS A 27 31.74 -11.01 9.22
C HIS A 27 31.63 -11.82 7.93
N GLN A 28 32.60 -12.70 7.63
CA GLN A 28 32.51 -13.61 6.49
C GLN A 28 31.32 -14.57 6.61
N ARG A 29 31.05 -15.10 7.82
CA ARG A 29 29.88 -15.96 8.05
C ARG A 29 28.56 -15.23 7.88
N ALA A 30 28.47 -13.95 8.25
CA ALA A 30 27.29 -13.12 7.99
C ALA A 30 27.05 -12.92 6.47
N LYS A 31 28.12 -12.72 5.69
CA LYS A 31 28.06 -12.67 4.22
C LYS A 31 27.62 -14.01 3.62
N LEU A 32 28.17 -15.12 4.09
CA LEU A 32 27.75 -16.47 3.68
C LEU A 32 26.29 -16.76 4.03
N ALA A 33 25.83 -16.36 5.22
CA ALA A 33 24.43 -16.51 5.60
C ALA A 33 23.50 -15.74 4.65
N SER A 34 23.86 -14.51 4.30
CA SER A 34 23.11 -13.68 3.36
C SER A 34 23.09 -14.25 1.93
N ALA A 35 24.20 -14.85 1.49
CA ALA A 35 24.37 -15.36 0.13
C ALA A 35 23.85 -16.80 -0.07
N ILE A 36 23.85 -17.64 0.96
CA ILE A 36 23.55 -19.08 0.86
C ILE A 36 22.29 -19.43 1.64
N ILE A 37 22.21 -19.05 2.92
CA ILE A 37 21.11 -19.46 3.80
C ILE A 37 19.82 -18.75 3.41
N ILE A 38 19.84 -17.42 3.34
CA ILE A 38 18.65 -16.61 3.06
C ILE A 38 17.99 -16.98 1.73
N PRO A 39 18.69 -17.10 0.58
CA PRO A 39 18.04 -17.45 -0.68
C PRO A 39 17.34 -18.82 -0.62
N LYS A 40 17.94 -19.82 0.02
CA LYS A 40 17.34 -21.15 0.14
C LYS A 40 16.09 -21.13 1.02
N LEU A 41 16.13 -20.44 2.16
CA LEU A 41 14.95 -20.32 3.05
C LEU A 41 13.83 -19.50 2.41
N LEU A 42 14.15 -18.46 1.64
CA LEU A 42 13.15 -17.68 0.92
C LEU A 42 12.51 -18.45 -0.23
N TYR A 43 13.26 -19.35 -0.88
CA TYR A 43 12.68 -20.27 -1.86
C TYR A 43 11.60 -21.13 -1.21
N GLU A 44 11.89 -21.77 -0.08
CA GLU A 44 10.88 -22.56 0.64
C GLU A 44 9.71 -21.68 1.12
N GLY A 45 10.00 -20.51 1.69
CA GLY A 45 8.97 -19.59 2.16
C GLY A 45 8.01 -19.13 1.05
N ARG A 46 8.43 -19.13 -0.22
CA ARG A 46 7.55 -18.81 -1.35
C ARG A 46 6.50 -19.90 -1.61
N HIS A 47 6.81 -21.16 -1.33
CA HIS A 47 5.97 -22.32 -1.63
C HIS A 47 5.27 -22.89 -0.39
N ALA A 48 5.91 -22.79 0.77
CA ALA A 48 5.43 -23.25 2.06
C ALA A 48 5.66 -22.15 3.09
N TRP A 49 4.67 -21.28 3.28
CA TRP A 49 4.79 -20.17 4.23
C TRP A 49 5.05 -20.69 5.67
N PRO A 50 6.06 -20.18 6.40
CA PRO A 50 6.44 -20.74 7.69
C PRO A 50 5.52 -20.29 8.82
N SER A 51 5.41 -21.14 9.84
CA SER A 51 4.86 -20.75 11.14
C SER A 51 5.88 -19.94 11.94
N GLN A 52 5.43 -19.27 13.00
CA GLN A 52 6.29 -18.46 13.86
C GLN A 52 7.43 -19.29 14.50
N ASP A 53 7.16 -20.54 14.84
CA ASP A 53 8.16 -21.44 15.45
C ASP A 53 9.29 -21.77 14.47
N VAL A 54 8.94 -22.06 13.21
CA VAL A 54 9.91 -22.33 12.14
C VAL A 54 10.77 -21.11 11.87
N VAL A 55 10.19 -19.91 11.91
CA VAL A 55 10.94 -18.65 11.78
C VAL A 55 11.91 -18.45 12.95
N THR A 56 11.48 -18.72 14.18
CA THR A 56 12.34 -18.64 15.37
C THR A 56 13.50 -19.65 15.28
N GLU A 57 13.22 -20.89 14.87
CA GLU A 57 14.25 -21.91 14.66
C GLU A 57 15.25 -21.48 13.57
N ALA A 58 14.77 -20.97 12.44
CA ALA A 58 15.62 -20.48 11.36
C ALA A 58 16.53 -19.34 11.82
N ASP A 59 15.99 -18.34 12.54
CA ASP A 59 16.78 -17.23 13.09
C ASP A 59 17.83 -17.73 14.11
N ASN A 60 17.48 -18.70 14.95
CA ASN A 60 18.43 -19.31 15.90
C ASN A 60 19.57 -20.03 15.18
N ARG A 61 19.26 -20.83 14.16
CA ARG A 61 20.27 -21.52 13.33
C ARG A 61 21.18 -20.55 12.59
N ILE A 62 20.63 -19.46 12.03
CA ILE A 62 21.41 -18.39 11.37
C ILE A 62 22.38 -17.75 12.37
N LYS A 63 21.90 -17.37 13.55
CA LYS A 63 22.75 -16.79 14.61
C LYS A 63 23.81 -17.78 15.08
N ASN A 64 23.45 -19.06 15.25
CA ASN A 64 24.39 -20.10 15.62
C ASN A 64 25.51 -20.28 14.59
N PHE A 65 25.16 -20.22 13.30
CA PHE A 65 26.16 -20.28 12.25
C PHE A 65 27.09 -19.07 12.29
N ILE A 66 26.55 -17.87 12.46
CA ILE A 66 27.36 -16.64 12.46
C ILE A 66 28.27 -16.55 13.70
N TRP A 67 27.77 -16.90 14.88
CA TRP A 67 28.53 -16.76 16.12
C TRP A 67 29.43 -17.96 16.43
N ARG A 68 28.97 -19.18 16.15
CA ARG A 68 29.64 -20.44 16.55
C ARG A 68 30.08 -21.31 15.38
N SER A 69 29.95 -20.84 14.14
CA SER A 69 30.29 -21.63 12.94
C SER A 69 29.53 -22.96 12.83
N SER A 70 28.31 -23.04 13.38
CA SER A 70 27.48 -24.25 13.35
C SER A 70 26.04 -23.95 12.96
N PHE A 71 25.52 -24.61 11.92
CA PHE A 71 24.12 -24.49 11.49
C PHE A 71 23.23 -25.59 12.09
N ALA A 72 23.48 -25.93 13.35
CA ALA A 72 22.66 -26.88 14.11
C ALA A 72 21.45 -26.19 14.76
N ARG A 73 20.42 -26.99 15.07
CA ARG A 73 19.28 -26.53 15.87
C ARG A 73 19.78 -26.14 17.25
N THR A 74 19.30 -25.01 17.77
CA THR A 74 19.57 -24.60 19.14
C THR A 74 18.28 -24.17 19.82
N ASP A 75 18.15 -24.49 21.11
CA ASP A 75 16.98 -24.09 21.89
C ASP A 75 16.97 -22.58 22.14
N ARG A 76 18.15 -21.96 22.19
CA ARG A 76 18.34 -20.51 22.33
C ARG A 76 19.33 -19.98 21.30
N ALA A 77 19.12 -18.74 20.87
CA ALA A 77 20.10 -18.04 20.06
C ALA A 77 21.38 -17.81 20.89
N PRO A 78 22.58 -18.05 20.33
CA PRO A 78 23.81 -17.74 21.03
C PRO A 78 23.95 -16.22 21.24
N ALA A 79 24.47 -15.85 22.41
CA ALA A 79 24.86 -14.47 22.69
C ALA A 79 26.03 -14.08 21.77
N GLY A 80 25.80 -13.07 20.93
CA GLY A 80 26.88 -12.42 20.20
C GLY A 80 27.65 -11.47 21.09
N TRP A 81 28.89 -11.14 20.72
CA TRP A 81 29.67 -10.11 21.40
C TRP A 81 29.20 -8.69 21.06
N VAL A 82 28.23 -8.55 20.14
CA VAL A 82 27.54 -7.30 19.81
C VAL A 82 26.03 -7.48 19.99
N GLY A 83 25.35 -6.43 20.48
CA GLY A 83 23.90 -6.38 20.54
C GLY A 83 23.23 -6.60 19.18
N ALA A 84 22.06 -7.26 19.17
CA ALA A 84 21.38 -7.66 17.94
C ALA A 84 20.98 -6.49 17.02
N ALA A 85 20.74 -5.30 17.59
CA ALA A 85 20.42 -4.09 16.83
C ALA A 85 21.63 -3.65 15.97
N ILE A 86 22.79 -3.50 16.60
CA ILE A 86 24.04 -3.08 15.95
C ILE A 86 24.52 -4.17 14.98
N ALA A 87 24.46 -5.44 15.37
CA ALA A 87 24.90 -6.55 14.52
C ALA A 87 24.08 -6.66 13.20
N GLY A 88 22.83 -6.20 13.19
CA GLY A 88 21.95 -6.18 12.01
C GLY A 88 22.10 -4.95 11.10
N LEU A 89 22.89 -3.95 11.50
CA LEU A 89 23.24 -2.80 10.67
C LEU A 89 24.20 -3.23 9.55
N PRO A 90 24.18 -2.56 8.39
CA PRO A 90 25.15 -2.80 7.33
C PRO A 90 26.56 -2.34 7.73
N ASP A 91 27.56 -2.88 7.04
CA ASP A 91 28.99 -2.64 7.28
C ASP A 91 29.34 -1.14 7.30
N ASN A 92 28.74 -0.36 6.39
CA ASN A 92 28.96 1.07 6.28
C ASN A 92 28.38 1.92 7.44
N LEU A 93 27.60 1.30 8.32
CA LEU A 93 27.05 1.91 9.54
C LEU A 93 27.62 1.25 10.80
N GLY A 94 28.77 0.56 10.70
CA GLY A 94 29.44 -0.09 11.82
C GLY A 94 28.81 -1.41 12.28
N GLY A 95 27.90 -1.98 11.49
CA GLY A 95 27.28 -3.27 11.78
C GLY A 95 27.97 -4.46 11.10
N LEU A 96 27.43 -5.66 11.35
CA LEU A 96 27.92 -6.93 10.78
C LEU A 96 27.07 -7.44 9.62
N GLY A 97 25.99 -6.73 9.27
CA GLY A 97 25.08 -7.12 8.21
C GLY A 97 24.32 -8.41 8.47
N ILE A 98 24.14 -8.82 9.74
CA ILE A 98 23.50 -10.10 10.07
C ILE A 98 22.07 -10.14 9.50
N PRO A 99 21.75 -11.13 8.64
CA PRO A 99 20.43 -11.23 8.07
C PRO A 99 19.40 -11.66 9.13
N CYS A 100 18.17 -11.17 9.00
CA CYS A 100 17.04 -11.53 9.85
C CYS A 100 15.96 -12.15 8.99
N ILE A 101 15.66 -13.45 9.17
CA ILE A 101 14.76 -14.17 8.27
C ILE A 101 13.34 -13.59 8.33
N LYS A 102 12.91 -13.10 9.50
CA LYS A 102 11.62 -12.44 9.67
C LYS A 102 11.49 -11.21 8.76
N THR A 103 12.51 -10.36 8.70
CA THR A 103 12.51 -9.17 7.82
C THR A 103 12.57 -9.56 6.35
N GLU A 104 13.34 -10.60 6.00
CA GLU A 104 13.43 -11.12 4.64
C GLU A 104 12.08 -11.70 4.16
N LEU A 105 11.39 -12.45 5.01
CA LEU A 105 10.07 -13.02 4.71
C LEU A 105 9.01 -11.94 4.57
N MET A 106 8.97 -10.94 5.46
CA MET A 106 8.04 -9.80 5.32
C MET A 106 8.28 -9.06 4.00
N ALA A 107 9.54 -8.82 3.63
CA ALA A 107 9.88 -8.18 2.37
C ALA A 107 9.56 -9.07 1.15
N LEU A 108 9.75 -10.38 1.25
CA LEU A 108 9.34 -11.35 0.23
C LEU A 108 7.82 -11.29 0.04
N GLY A 109 7.05 -11.31 1.12
CA GLY A 109 5.59 -11.22 1.05
C GLY A 109 5.13 -9.93 0.39
N ALA A 110 5.67 -8.79 0.79
CA ALA A 110 5.33 -7.48 0.22
C ALA A 110 5.64 -7.42 -1.28
N HIS A 111 6.82 -7.93 -1.67
CA HIS A 111 7.26 -7.99 -3.06
C HIS A 111 6.36 -8.89 -3.92
N THR A 112 6.04 -10.09 -3.42
CA THR A 112 5.20 -11.06 -4.12
C THR A 112 3.77 -10.55 -4.29
N VAL A 113 3.17 -9.99 -3.24
CA VAL A 113 1.82 -9.39 -3.29
C VAL A 113 1.78 -8.21 -4.26
N GLY A 114 2.82 -7.35 -4.25
CA GLY A 114 2.94 -6.26 -5.21
C GLY A 114 3.02 -6.75 -6.65
N LYS A 115 3.78 -7.82 -6.90
CA LYS A 115 3.86 -8.47 -8.22
C LYS A 115 2.53 -9.03 -8.69
N TRP A 116 1.78 -9.72 -7.83
CA TRP A 116 0.47 -10.26 -8.22
C TRP A 116 -0.53 -9.16 -8.55
N ALA A 117 -0.54 -8.07 -7.80
CA ALA A 117 -1.49 -6.99 -8.02
C ALA A 117 -1.16 -6.16 -9.26
N LEU A 118 0.11 -6.01 -9.62
CA LEU A 118 0.56 -5.33 -10.84
C LEU A 118 0.62 -6.26 -12.06
N ALA A 119 0.41 -7.57 -11.90
CA ALA A 119 0.46 -8.49 -13.02
C ALA A 119 -0.66 -8.19 -14.02
N GLU A 120 -0.32 -8.18 -15.30
CA GLU A 120 -1.28 -8.05 -16.40
C GLU A 120 -1.78 -9.42 -16.87
N ASN A 121 -0.97 -10.47 -16.63
CA ASN A 121 -1.30 -11.84 -16.94
C ASN A 121 -2.46 -12.37 -16.04
N PRO A 122 -3.57 -12.88 -16.62
CA PRO A 122 -4.73 -13.35 -15.87
C PRO A 122 -4.43 -14.49 -14.89
N LEU A 123 -3.58 -15.45 -15.24
CA LEU A 123 -3.20 -16.57 -14.37
C LEU A 123 -2.47 -16.08 -13.12
N THR A 124 -1.58 -15.10 -13.29
CA THR A 124 -0.83 -14.53 -12.16
C THR A 124 -1.76 -13.75 -11.22
N GLN A 125 -2.75 -13.04 -11.76
CA GLN A 125 -3.79 -12.40 -10.95
C GLN A 125 -4.65 -13.45 -10.24
N MET A 126 -5.04 -14.52 -10.92
CA MET A 126 -5.84 -15.61 -10.35
C MET A 126 -5.15 -16.29 -9.17
N ILE A 127 -3.83 -16.53 -9.25
CA ILE A 127 -3.04 -17.05 -8.12
C ILE A 127 -3.14 -16.09 -6.93
N GLY A 128 -3.02 -14.78 -7.16
CA GLY A 128 -3.20 -13.77 -6.11
C GLY A 128 -4.61 -13.78 -5.52
N ASP A 129 -5.65 -13.98 -6.33
CA ASP A 129 -7.04 -14.08 -5.90
C ASP A 129 -7.31 -15.35 -5.08
N ILE A 130 -6.78 -16.51 -5.49
CA ILE A 130 -6.90 -17.76 -4.72
C ILE A 130 -6.23 -17.60 -3.35
N LEU A 131 -5.04 -16.99 -3.30
CA LEU A 131 -4.28 -16.78 -2.07
C LEU A 131 -4.82 -15.64 -1.19
N GLN A 132 -5.74 -14.81 -1.70
CA GLN A 132 -6.52 -13.84 -0.94
C GLN A 132 -7.61 -14.49 -0.08
N LEU A 133 -8.05 -15.70 -0.44
CA LEU A 133 -9.21 -16.36 0.16
C LEU A 133 -8.80 -17.26 1.33
N PRO A 134 -9.05 -16.87 2.58
CA PRO A 134 -9.42 -17.82 3.63
C PRO A 134 -10.94 -17.73 3.85
N HIS A 135 -11.64 -18.85 3.65
CA HIS A 135 -13.05 -19.11 4.02
C HIS A 135 -14.01 -17.90 3.90
N GLY A 136 -14.35 -17.48 2.67
CA GLY A 136 -15.56 -16.66 2.43
C GLY A 136 -15.40 -15.14 2.27
N LEU A 137 -14.20 -14.60 2.02
CA LEU A 137 -14.00 -13.15 1.80
C LEU A 137 -14.05 -12.73 0.31
N GLN A 138 -14.59 -11.55 0.05
CA GLN A 138 -14.64 -10.93 -1.29
C GLN A 138 -13.24 -10.49 -1.78
N LYS A 139 -13.06 -10.42 -3.12
CA LYS A 139 -11.85 -9.87 -3.77
C LYS A 139 -11.55 -8.47 -3.21
N ARG A 140 -10.41 -8.31 -2.54
CA ARG A 140 -10.03 -7.05 -1.90
C ARG A 140 -8.89 -6.41 -2.66
N ALA A 141 -9.22 -5.39 -3.44
CA ALA A 141 -8.22 -4.62 -4.14
C ALA A 141 -7.19 -3.98 -3.18
N LEU A 142 -5.99 -3.73 -3.70
CA LEU A 142 -4.95 -3.03 -2.94
C LEU A 142 -5.15 -1.54 -3.05
N VAL A 143 -5.36 -0.89 -1.91
CA VAL A 143 -5.43 0.56 -1.82
C VAL A 143 -4.24 1.07 -1.02
N PRO A 144 -3.37 1.90 -1.61
CA PRO A 144 -2.39 2.72 -0.91
C PRO A 144 -2.94 3.36 0.36
N ARG A 145 -2.29 3.16 1.51
CA ARG A 145 -2.70 3.82 2.76
C ARG A 145 -1.58 3.96 3.78
N HIS A 146 -1.54 5.13 4.41
CA HIS A 146 -0.72 5.36 5.60
C HIS A 146 -1.43 4.68 6.78
N CYS A 147 -0.83 3.62 7.32
CA CYS A 147 -1.36 2.94 8.50
C CYS A 147 -0.22 2.47 9.41
N LYS A 148 -0.49 2.39 10.71
CA LYS A 148 0.43 1.73 11.65
C LYS A 148 0.42 0.23 11.36
N ILE A 149 1.54 -0.32 10.94
CA ILE A 149 1.67 -1.74 10.61
C ILE A 149 2.42 -2.46 11.72
N PRO A 150 1.82 -3.47 12.37
CA PRO A 150 2.55 -4.30 13.31
C PRO A 150 3.64 -5.09 12.57
N CYS A 151 4.87 -5.03 13.06
CA CYS A 151 6.03 -5.77 12.52
C CYS A 151 5.98 -7.26 12.91
N LYS A 152 4.92 -7.95 12.49
CA LYS A 152 4.66 -9.37 12.80
C LYS A 152 4.41 -10.17 11.51
N LEU A 153 4.93 -11.39 11.48
CA LEU A 153 4.62 -12.35 10.43
C LEU A 153 3.19 -12.86 10.65
N ARG A 154 2.41 -13.00 9.59
CA ARG A 154 1.04 -13.53 9.64
C ARG A 154 0.96 -14.92 9.03
N LYS A 155 -0.24 -15.51 9.01
CA LYS A 155 -0.46 -16.92 8.65
C LYS A 155 -0.17 -17.20 7.17
N SER A 156 -0.28 -16.19 6.32
CA SER A 156 0.00 -16.32 4.89
C SER A 156 0.92 -15.23 4.34
N ILE A 157 1.45 -15.49 3.15
CA ILE A 157 2.22 -14.52 2.36
C ILE A 157 1.39 -13.27 2.05
N TRP A 158 0.10 -13.44 1.74
CA TRP A 158 -0.81 -12.35 1.43
C TRP A 158 -1.08 -11.47 2.64
N GLU A 159 -1.47 -12.08 3.77
CA GLU A 159 -1.74 -11.36 5.01
C GLU A 159 -0.52 -10.58 5.50
N THR A 160 0.68 -11.18 5.37
CA THR A 160 1.93 -10.54 5.73
C THR A 160 2.29 -9.42 4.77
N GLY A 161 2.22 -9.66 3.46
CA GLY A 161 2.71 -8.75 2.44
C GLY A 161 1.82 -7.53 2.20
N ARG A 162 0.49 -7.73 2.13
CA ARG A 162 -0.50 -6.70 1.76
C ARG A 162 -0.34 -5.38 2.53
N PRO A 163 -0.21 -5.37 3.87
CA PRO A 163 0.00 -4.13 4.60
C PRO A 163 1.27 -3.39 4.15
N TRP A 164 2.39 -4.09 4.02
CA TRP A 164 3.67 -3.50 3.63
C TRP A 164 3.68 -2.98 2.19
N THR A 165 3.04 -3.71 1.28
CA THR A 165 2.82 -3.26 -0.10
C THR A 165 1.99 -1.97 -0.11
N GLY A 166 0.86 -1.95 0.62
CA GLY A 166 -0.02 -0.79 0.72
C GLY A 166 0.64 0.42 1.39
N LEU A 167 1.49 0.22 2.42
CA LEU A 167 2.24 1.30 3.07
C LEU A 167 3.35 1.83 2.19
N HIS A 168 4.13 0.98 1.52
CA HIS A 168 5.14 1.44 0.59
C HIS A 168 4.50 2.25 -0.54
N TRP A 169 3.39 1.74 -1.08
CA TRP A 169 2.60 2.50 -2.04
C TRP A 169 1.80 3.61 -1.37
N ALA A 170 1.86 3.84 -0.07
CA ALA A 170 1.30 5.07 0.51
C ALA A 170 2.36 6.16 0.58
N GLN A 171 3.62 5.77 0.82
CA GLN A 171 4.73 6.71 1.04
C GLN A 171 4.81 7.72 -0.09
N ASP A 172 4.43 8.93 0.26
CA ASP A 172 4.75 10.14 -0.47
C ASP A 172 6.08 10.67 0.08
N ASN A 173 6.76 11.53 -0.67
CA ASN A 173 7.94 12.24 -0.17
C ASN A 173 7.61 13.26 0.95
N SER A 174 6.34 13.39 1.37
CA SER A 174 5.89 14.29 2.42
C SER A 174 5.96 13.64 3.80
N HIS A 175 6.47 14.37 4.80
CA HIS A 175 6.45 13.94 6.18
C HIS A 175 5.01 13.76 6.69
N ASP A 176 4.70 12.59 7.28
CA ASP A 176 3.37 12.25 7.82
C ASP A 176 2.81 13.35 8.75
N GLU A 177 3.69 14.04 9.49
CA GLU A 177 3.38 15.11 10.44
C GLU A 177 2.83 16.39 9.76
N GLU A 178 3.43 16.81 8.65
CA GLU A 178 2.95 17.96 7.87
C GLU A 178 1.54 17.70 7.33
N GLN A 179 1.28 16.45 6.93
CA GLN A 179 -0.04 16.05 6.46
C GLN A 179 -1.08 16.06 7.58
N GLU A 180 -0.72 15.63 8.78
CA GLU A 180 -1.62 15.65 9.94
C GLU A 180 -1.94 17.08 10.39
N GLY A 181 -0.94 17.96 10.43
CA GLY A 181 -1.12 19.38 10.76
C GLY A 181 -1.97 20.10 9.73
N ALA A 182 -1.81 19.77 8.44
CA ALA A 182 -2.68 20.26 7.38
C ALA A 182 -4.13 19.80 7.60
N GLU A 183 -4.39 18.53 7.89
CA GLU A 183 -5.74 18.04 8.14
C GLU A 183 -6.40 18.70 9.36
N GLN A 184 -5.65 18.85 10.46
CA GLN A 184 -6.13 19.52 11.67
C GLN A 184 -6.53 20.97 11.40
N SER A 185 -5.69 21.73 10.68
CA SER A 185 -5.97 23.13 10.35
C SER A 185 -7.21 23.29 9.47
N LEU A 186 -7.41 22.42 8.47
CA LEU A 186 -8.61 22.48 7.63
C LEU A 186 -9.86 22.04 8.36
N ARG A 187 -9.78 21.04 9.24
CA ARG A 187 -10.92 20.62 10.06
C ARG A 187 -11.43 21.76 10.94
N ARG A 188 -10.53 22.57 11.52
CA ARG A 188 -10.88 23.76 12.31
C ARG A 188 -11.62 24.83 11.49
N LEU A 189 -11.31 24.93 10.20
CA LEU A 189 -11.97 25.83 9.25
C LEU A 189 -13.34 25.29 8.78
N LEU A 190 -13.60 23.98 8.87
CA LEU A 190 -14.89 23.38 8.52
C LEU A 190 -15.94 23.57 9.62
N LYS A 191 -16.32 24.84 9.83
CA LYS A 191 -17.38 25.28 10.76
C LYS A 191 -18.30 26.28 10.07
N LEU A 192 -19.56 26.37 10.51
CA LEU A 192 -20.55 27.30 9.98
C LEU A 192 -20.03 28.75 9.93
N ARG A 193 -19.41 29.21 11.04
CA ARG A 193 -18.81 30.55 11.18
C ARG A 193 -17.69 30.87 10.17
N HIS A 194 -17.14 29.85 9.51
CA HIS A 194 -16.06 30.00 8.53
C HIS A 194 -16.55 29.75 7.10
N GLY A 195 -17.87 29.56 6.91
CA GLY A 195 -18.53 29.46 5.61
C GLY A 195 -18.80 28.04 5.10
N LEU A 196 -18.87 27.05 6.01
CA LEU A 196 -19.41 25.73 5.69
C LEU A 196 -20.93 25.73 5.94
N GLY A 197 -21.72 25.61 4.88
CA GLY A 197 -23.15 25.26 4.96
C GLY A 197 -23.33 23.75 4.84
N THR A 198 -24.08 23.14 5.76
CA THR A 198 -24.46 21.73 5.64
C THR A 198 -25.97 21.59 5.73
N THR A 199 -26.58 20.98 4.73
CA THR A 199 -28.04 20.80 4.65
C THR A 199 -28.36 19.36 4.28
N TRP A 200 -29.26 18.73 5.02
CA TRP A 200 -29.82 17.43 4.63
C TRP A 200 -30.88 17.64 3.55
N GLN A 201 -30.66 17.02 2.40
CA GLN A 201 -31.60 16.92 1.29
C GLN A 201 -32.28 15.54 1.32
N ALA A 202 -33.26 15.33 0.44
CA ALA A 202 -33.97 14.05 0.31
C ALA A 202 -33.01 12.88 0.03
N ASP A 203 -31.95 13.13 -0.75
CA ASP A 203 -31.02 12.09 -1.20
C ASP A 203 -29.77 11.97 -0.33
N GLY A 204 -29.42 13.01 0.45
CA GLY A 204 -28.20 12.98 1.25
C GLY A 204 -27.77 14.31 1.87
N LEU A 205 -26.54 14.36 2.36
CA LEU A 205 -25.95 15.53 3.01
C LEU A 205 -25.25 16.42 1.98
N SER A 206 -25.79 17.62 1.75
CA SER A 206 -25.16 18.65 0.93
C SER A 206 -24.19 19.48 1.77
N CYS A 207 -22.96 19.62 1.28
CA CYS A 207 -21.91 20.47 1.84
C CYS A 207 -21.59 21.60 0.86
N ASN A 208 -21.89 22.83 1.29
CA ASN A 208 -21.64 24.05 0.54
C ASN A 208 -20.51 24.84 1.21
N PHE A 209 -19.59 25.36 0.40
CA PHE A 209 -18.44 26.11 0.89
C PHE A 209 -18.46 27.53 0.32
N ASN A 210 -18.07 28.51 1.13
CA ASN A 210 -17.82 29.86 0.65
C ASN A 210 -16.54 29.94 -0.21
N SER A 211 -16.29 31.09 -0.82
CA SER A 211 -15.11 31.35 -1.65
C SER A 211 -13.79 31.08 -0.92
N ARG A 212 -13.67 31.53 0.33
CA ARG A 212 -12.45 31.36 1.13
C ARG A 212 -12.11 29.90 1.43
N LEU A 213 -13.09 29.09 1.83
CA LEU A 213 -12.86 27.65 2.05
C LEU A 213 -12.51 26.95 0.75
N LYS A 214 -13.20 27.29 -0.35
CA LYS A 214 -12.88 26.75 -1.68
C LYS A 214 -11.44 27.01 -2.08
N GLU A 215 -10.93 28.22 -1.83
CA GLU A 215 -9.53 28.56 -2.10
C GLU A 215 -8.56 27.68 -1.28
N GLN A 216 -8.84 27.44 0.00
CA GLN A 216 -8.04 26.55 0.83
C GLN A 216 -8.03 25.10 0.32
N PHE A 217 -9.18 24.60 -0.16
CA PHE A 217 -9.28 23.30 -0.81
C PHE A 217 -8.46 23.25 -2.11
N GLN A 218 -8.53 24.30 -2.94
CA GLN A 218 -7.81 24.40 -4.21
C GLN A 218 -6.30 24.52 -4.04
N ASP A 219 -5.82 25.34 -3.09
CA ASP A 219 -4.39 25.48 -2.78
C ASP A 219 -3.78 24.12 -2.39
N ARG A 220 -4.48 23.38 -1.53
CA ARG A 220 -4.05 22.04 -1.11
C ARG A 220 -4.05 21.04 -2.24
N LYS A 221 -5.10 21.05 -3.07
CA LYS A 221 -5.14 20.23 -4.28
C LYS A 221 -3.94 20.56 -5.17
N ARG A 222 -3.66 21.83 -5.47
CA ARG A 222 -2.52 22.25 -6.31
C ARG A 222 -1.19 21.73 -5.75
N LYS A 223 -0.93 21.94 -4.46
CA LYS A 223 0.28 21.45 -3.78
C LYS A 223 0.41 19.92 -3.85
N ARG A 224 -0.68 19.19 -3.60
CA ARG A 224 -0.68 17.73 -3.65
C ARG A 224 -0.58 17.19 -5.06
N THR A 225 -1.22 17.80 -6.06
CA THR A 225 -1.06 17.44 -7.47
C THR A 225 0.36 17.70 -7.97
N ALA A 226 0.98 18.81 -7.51
CA ALA A 226 2.39 19.09 -7.77
C ALA A 226 3.34 18.04 -7.17
N ASN A 227 2.99 17.45 -6.02
CA ASN A 227 3.86 16.47 -5.36
C ASN A 227 3.55 15.01 -5.74
N ARG A 228 2.27 14.66 -5.94
CA ARG A 228 1.76 13.28 -5.99
C ARG A 228 1.16 12.90 -7.35
N GLY A 229 0.76 13.89 -8.14
CA GLY A 229 0.11 13.71 -9.44
C GLY A 229 -1.42 13.79 -9.36
N ASN A 230 -2.10 13.14 -10.30
CA ASN A 230 -3.56 13.13 -10.40
C ASN A 230 -4.20 12.32 -9.28
N PHE A 231 -5.38 12.75 -8.82
CA PHE A 231 -6.10 12.12 -7.72
C PHE A 231 -7.21 11.21 -8.27
N SER A 232 -7.30 9.96 -7.79
CA SER A 232 -8.42 9.07 -8.13
C SER A 232 -9.53 9.16 -7.09
N TYR A 233 -10.73 9.51 -7.55
CA TYR A 233 -11.90 9.66 -6.68
C TYR A 233 -12.43 8.30 -6.26
N ARG A 234 -12.50 7.34 -7.21
CA ARG A 234 -12.92 5.95 -6.96
C ARG A 234 -12.06 5.28 -5.89
N ALA A 235 -10.76 5.56 -5.86
CA ALA A 235 -9.85 4.97 -4.87
C ALA A 235 -10.18 5.35 -3.41
N VAL A 236 -10.80 6.51 -3.17
CA VAL A 236 -11.24 6.90 -1.82
C VAL A 236 -12.36 5.98 -1.31
N LEU A 237 -13.29 5.62 -2.19
CA LEU A 237 -14.43 4.75 -1.86
C LEU A 237 -13.96 3.32 -1.56
N GLU A 238 -12.85 2.90 -2.17
CA GLU A 238 -12.23 1.59 -1.91
C GLU A 238 -11.40 1.54 -0.62
N LEU A 239 -11.14 2.68 0.02
CA LEU A 239 -10.40 2.70 1.28
C LEU A 239 -11.15 1.93 2.35
N PRO A 240 -10.43 1.17 3.18
CA PRO A 240 -11.05 0.55 4.34
C PRO A 240 -11.46 1.65 5.32
N LEU A 241 -12.64 1.51 5.93
CA LEU A 241 -13.23 2.56 6.76
C LEU A 241 -12.27 2.99 7.88
N GLN A 242 -11.60 2.05 8.53
CA GLN A 242 -10.60 2.29 9.58
C GLN A 242 -9.34 3.06 9.12
N ALA A 243 -9.09 3.20 7.81
CA ALA A 243 -7.99 4.03 7.30
C ALA A 243 -8.31 5.53 7.27
N ILE A 244 -9.59 5.91 7.45
CA ILE A 244 -9.96 7.31 7.60
C ILE A 244 -9.60 7.77 9.01
N ARG A 245 -8.87 8.89 9.10
CA ARG A 245 -8.52 9.53 10.37
C ARG A 245 -9.67 10.44 10.78
N LEU A 246 -10.50 9.95 11.70
CA LEU A 246 -11.57 10.75 12.27
C LEU A 246 -10.99 11.93 13.04
N ARG A 247 -11.61 13.09 12.89
CA ARG A 247 -11.24 14.30 13.60
C ARG A 247 -12.43 14.97 14.24
N THR A 248 -12.24 15.46 15.47
CA THR A 248 -13.21 16.31 16.15
C THR A 248 -13.34 17.67 15.45
N ALA A 249 -14.34 18.47 15.82
CA ALA A 249 -14.48 19.84 15.31
C ALA A 249 -13.31 20.78 15.65
N THR A 250 -12.46 20.42 16.63
CA THR A 250 -11.21 21.12 16.97
C THR A 250 -10.02 20.62 16.13
N GLY A 251 -10.20 19.56 15.35
CA GLY A 251 -9.20 18.97 14.47
C GLY A 251 -8.38 17.86 15.12
N ASP A 252 -8.65 17.53 16.38
CA ASP A 252 -7.91 16.51 17.13
C ASP A 252 -8.37 15.11 16.72
N ARG A 253 -7.49 14.10 16.85
CA ARG A 253 -7.82 12.73 16.45
C ARG A 253 -8.95 12.18 17.31
N ALA A 254 -9.97 11.63 16.66
CA ALA A 254 -11.09 10.98 17.31
C ALA A 254 -10.99 9.45 17.21
N SER A 255 -11.49 8.75 18.22
CA SER A 255 -11.62 7.30 18.20
C SER A 255 -12.83 6.87 17.35
N TRP A 256 -12.69 5.76 16.64
CA TRP A 256 -13.79 5.11 15.92
C TRP A 256 -14.95 4.67 16.81
N ALA A 257 -14.73 4.54 18.13
CA ALA A 257 -15.79 4.28 19.10
C ALA A 257 -16.91 5.35 19.05
N ILE A 258 -16.57 6.59 18.69
CA ILE A 258 -17.54 7.71 18.58
C ILE A 258 -18.48 7.51 17.38
N SER A 259 -18.08 6.73 16.37
CA SER A 259 -18.84 6.45 15.15
C SER A 259 -19.46 5.05 15.15
N ALA A 260 -19.69 4.46 16.32
CA ALA A 260 -20.19 3.09 16.46
C ALA A 260 -21.51 2.83 15.71
N SER A 261 -22.40 3.82 15.56
CA SER A 261 -23.67 3.61 14.85
C SER A 261 -23.48 3.44 13.33
N LEU A 262 -22.38 3.97 12.77
CA LEU A 262 -21.98 3.76 11.38
C LEU A 262 -21.27 2.40 11.18
N GLN A 263 -20.80 1.78 12.27
CA GLN A 263 -20.13 0.47 12.27
C GLN A 263 -21.05 -0.68 12.70
N ALA A 264 -22.31 -0.41 13.05
CA ALA A 264 -23.22 -1.36 13.71
C ALA A 264 -23.55 -2.61 12.88
N ARG A 265 -23.07 -2.72 11.63
CA ARG A 265 -23.19 -3.92 10.81
C ARG A 265 -21.81 -4.56 10.64
N PRO A 266 -21.66 -5.88 10.91
CA PRO A 266 -20.38 -6.59 10.90
C PRO A 266 -19.70 -6.70 9.51
N THR A 267 -20.28 -6.12 8.47
CA THR A 267 -19.89 -6.27 7.05
C THR A 267 -19.52 -4.96 6.36
N VAL A 268 -19.37 -3.84 7.10
CA VAL A 268 -18.91 -2.57 6.52
C VAL A 268 -17.38 -2.49 6.63
N ASP A 269 -16.71 -2.78 5.52
CA ASP A 269 -15.25 -2.75 5.43
C ASP A 269 -14.74 -1.49 4.74
N LYS A 270 -15.51 -0.88 3.82
CA LYS A 270 -15.04 0.19 2.93
C LYS A 270 -15.84 1.49 3.06
N VAL A 271 -15.23 2.61 2.66
CA VAL A 271 -15.88 3.93 2.64
C VAL A 271 -17.09 3.95 1.68
N GLY A 272 -16.95 3.35 0.50
CA GLY A 272 -17.99 3.27 -0.54
C GLY A 272 -19.24 2.48 -0.13
N GLU A 273 -19.14 1.66 0.92
CA GLU A 273 -20.29 0.95 1.48
C GLU A 273 -21.09 1.81 2.46
N VAL A 274 -20.49 2.88 2.98
CA VAL A 274 -21.13 3.85 3.87
C VAL A 274 -21.70 5.01 3.08
N LEU A 275 -20.93 5.51 2.10
CA LEU A 275 -21.28 6.71 1.35
C LEU A 275 -20.77 6.70 -0.09
N SER A 276 -21.45 7.45 -0.95
CA SER A 276 -20.92 7.95 -2.21
C SER A 276 -20.78 9.48 -2.17
N VAL A 277 -19.93 10.03 -3.04
CA VAL A 277 -19.59 11.46 -3.08
C VAL A 277 -19.86 12.02 -4.46
N HIS A 278 -20.80 12.95 -4.61
CA HIS A 278 -21.16 13.54 -5.90
C HIS A 278 -20.81 15.02 -5.94
N TYR A 279 -20.16 15.45 -7.02
CA TYR A 279 -19.91 16.86 -7.27
C TYR A 279 -21.13 17.47 -7.95
N VAL A 280 -21.75 18.46 -7.32
CA VAL A 280 -23.01 19.05 -7.79
C VAL A 280 -22.78 20.30 -8.66
N GLY A 281 -21.60 20.92 -8.56
CA GLY A 281 -21.29 22.17 -9.27
C GLY A 281 -20.82 23.26 -8.31
N SER A 282 -20.08 24.25 -8.84
CA SER A 282 -19.59 25.40 -8.08
C SER A 282 -18.83 25.07 -6.79
N GLY A 283 -18.19 23.89 -6.69
CA GLY A 283 -17.51 23.44 -5.47
C GLY A 283 -18.43 22.85 -4.39
N ASN A 284 -19.70 22.59 -4.67
CA ASN A 284 -20.62 21.94 -3.74
C ASN A 284 -20.56 20.42 -3.90
N ILE A 285 -20.66 19.71 -2.77
CA ILE A 285 -20.60 18.24 -2.71
C ILE A 285 -21.87 17.70 -2.07
N LEU A 286 -22.40 16.63 -2.64
CA LEU A 286 -23.47 15.83 -2.07
C LEU A 286 -22.92 14.47 -1.62
N PHE A 287 -23.12 14.13 -0.35
CA PHE A 287 -22.80 12.83 0.21
C PHE A 287 -24.07 11.99 0.34
N LEU A 288 -24.13 10.86 -0.36
CA LEU A 288 -25.28 9.96 -0.31
C LEU A 288 -24.96 8.77 0.60
N PRO A 289 -25.74 8.48 1.65
CA PRO A 289 -25.60 7.25 2.43
C PRO A 289 -25.96 6.02 1.57
N THR A 290 -25.05 5.05 1.44
CA THR A 290 -25.26 3.91 0.51
C THR A 290 -26.06 2.75 1.11
N ARG A 291 -25.94 2.53 2.43
CA ARG A 291 -26.57 1.39 3.14
C ARG A 291 -27.68 1.79 4.12
N SER A 292 -28.01 3.07 4.19
CA SER A 292 -28.99 3.61 5.14
C SER A 292 -30.16 4.23 4.40
N THR A 293 -31.37 3.95 4.87
CA THR A 293 -32.58 4.64 4.41
C THR A 293 -32.65 6.01 5.05
N LEU A 294 -32.89 7.04 4.23
CA LEU A 294 -33.14 8.39 4.72
C LEU A 294 -34.61 8.52 5.17
N PRO A 295 -34.90 9.34 6.20
CA PRO A 295 -33.97 10.16 6.98
C PRO A 295 -33.17 9.35 8.01
N LEU A 296 -31.93 9.76 8.25
CA LEU A 296 -31.10 9.16 9.30
C LEU A 296 -31.55 9.62 10.70
N PRO A 297 -31.52 8.75 11.72
CA PRO A 297 -31.69 9.17 13.11
C PRO A 297 -30.70 10.26 13.48
N SER A 298 -31.10 11.24 14.30
CA SER A 298 -30.29 12.43 14.64
C SER A 298 -28.84 12.12 15.02
N LYS A 299 -28.62 11.10 15.87
CA LYS A 299 -27.28 10.63 16.26
C LYS A 299 -26.46 10.08 15.09
N ALA A 300 -27.07 9.25 14.23
CA ALA A 300 -26.42 8.68 13.06
C ALA A 300 -26.14 9.75 12.01
N GLY A 301 -27.06 10.70 11.81
CA GLY A 301 -26.87 11.85 10.93
C GLY A 301 -25.71 12.73 11.37
N HIS A 302 -25.59 13.02 12.66
CA HIS A 302 -24.43 13.75 13.20
C HIS A 302 -23.12 12.98 12.97
N GLN A 303 -23.08 11.68 13.27
CA GLN A 303 -21.89 10.86 13.04
C GLN A 303 -21.51 10.79 11.56
N PHE A 304 -22.51 10.69 10.66
CA PHE A 304 -22.30 10.68 9.21
C PHE A 304 -21.69 12.00 8.73
N ARG A 305 -22.23 13.14 9.20
CA ARG A 305 -21.67 14.46 8.90
C ARG A 305 -20.20 14.56 9.33
N GLU A 306 -19.87 14.15 10.55
CA GLU A 306 -18.49 14.21 11.06
C GLU A 306 -17.54 13.31 10.27
N LEU A 307 -18.01 12.15 9.79
CA LEU A 307 -17.27 11.28 8.88
C LEU A 307 -17.01 11.98 7.54
N CYS A 308 -18.03 12.54 6.90
CA CYS A 308 -17.91 13.27 5.64
C CYS A 308 -16.90 14.41 5.75
N LEU A 309 -16.97 15.21 6.83
CA LEU A 309 -16.02 16.30 7.06
C LEU A 309 -14.59 15.79 7.30
N SER A 310 -14.41 14.68 8.02
CA SER A 310 -13.10 14.05 8.20
C SER A 310 -12.50 13.60 6.87
N ILE A 311 -13.31 12.95 6.02
CA ILE A 311 -12.92 12.55 4.66
C ILE A 311 -12.50 13.75 3.83
N LEU A 312 -13.26 14.85 3.85
CA LEU A 312 -12.90 16.08 3.12
C LEU A 312 -11.61 16.72 3.60
N THR A 313 -11.32 16.66 4.90
CA THR A 313 -10.07 17.21 5.42
C THR A 313 -8.86 16.41 4.97
N GLN A 314 -9.03 15.08 4.86
CA GLN A 314 -8.01 14.16 4.40
C GLN A 314 -7.85 14.20 2.87
N PHE A 315 -8.96 14.36 2.14
CA PHE A 315 -9.06 14.36 0.68
C PHE A 315 -9.78 15.62 0.17
N PRO A 316 -9.12 16.80 0.25
CA PRO A 316 -9.66 18.08 -0.23
C PRO A 316 -10.01 18.08 -1.72
N GLU A 317 -9.42 17.15 -2.49
CA GLU A 317 -9.60 17.01 -3.93
C GLU A 317 -11.05 16.64 -4.30
N LEU A 318 -11.79 16.02 -3.37
CA LEU A 318 -13.21 15.66 -3.52
C LEU A 318 -14.14 16.86 -3.77
N VAL A 319 -13.71 18.08 -3.41
CA VAL A 319 -14.46 19.33 -3.64
C VAL A 319 -14.40 19.81 -5.09
N THR A 320 -13.59 19.16 -5.92
CA THR A 320 -13.41 19.56 -7.32
C THR A 320 -14.08 18.59 -8.28
N LYS A 321 -14.35 19.06 -9.50
CA LYS A 321 -14.89 18.22 -10.56
C LYS A 321 -13.99 16.99 -10.75
N ARG A 322 -14.61 15.82 -10.85
CA ARG A 322 -13.92 14.57 -11.16
C ARG A 322 -13.23 14.72 -12.52
N TYR A 323 -11.95 14.37 -12.57
CA TYR A 323 -11.32 14.00 -13.83
C TYR A 323 -11.68 12.53 -14.05
N ASP A 324 -12.06 12.18 -15.27
CA ASP A 324 -12.58 10.87 -15.66
C ASP A 324 -11.69 9.74 -15.10
N ASP A 325 -12.28 8.84 -14.29
CA ASP A 325 -11.59 7.73 -13.63
C ASP A 325 -11.20 6.60 -14.62
N ASP A 326 -11.61 6.71 -15.89
CA ASP A 326 -11.40 5.70 -16.94
C ASP A 326 -10.08 5.90 -17.72
N HIS A 327 -9.23 6.83 -17.28
CA HIS A 327 -8.00 7.17 -17.98
C HIS A 327 -6.75 6.68 -17.24
N VAL A 328 -5.85 6.12 -18.03
CA VAL A 328 -4.46 5.82 -17.71
C VAL A 328 -3.60 6.97 -18.20
N THR A 329 -2.83 7.56 -17.28
CA THR A 329 -1.84 8.57 -17.65
C THR A 329 -0.54 7.89 -18.06
N VAL A 330 -0.02 8.27 -19.23
CA VAL A 330 1.29 7.84 -19.72
C VAL A 330 2.24 9.04 -19.69
N THR A 331 3.38 8.88 -19.02
CA THR A 331 4.46 9.89 -19.01
C THR A 331 5.68 9.30 -19.69
N HIS A 332 6.27 10.03 -20.64
CA HIS A 332 7.55 9.68 -21.28
C HIS A 332 8.37 10.96 -21.53
N GLN A 333 9.58 10.83 -22.09
CA GLN A 333 10.57 11.92 -22.11
C GLN A 333 10.35 13.02 -23.16
N PHE A 334 9.36 12.91 -24.03
CA PHE A 334 9.13 13.94 -25.05
C PHE A 334 8.51 15.21 -24.43
N GLU A 335 8.50 16.31 -25.19
CA GLU A 335 7.97 17.61 -24.75
C GLU A 335 6.51 17.56 -24.30
N ASP A 336 5.74 16.58 -24.82
CA ASP A 336 4.34 16.39 -24.48
C ASP A 336 4.15 15.48 -23.25
N LYS A 337 3.67 16.09 -22.16
CA LYS A 337 3.57 15.46 -20.83
C LYS A 337 2.20 14.83 -20.55
N HIS A 338 1.28 14.77 -21.51
CA HIS A 338 -0.13 14.48 -21.22
C HIS A 338 -0.80 13.51 -22.21
N HIS A 339 -0.16 12.38 -22.51
CA HIS A 339 -0.85 11.29 -23.20
C HIS A 339 -1.85 10.62 -22.25
N LEU A 340 -3.13 10.71 -22.60
CA LEU A 340 -4.23 10.05 -21.92
C LEU A 340 -4.66 8.84 -22.70
N VAL A 341 -4.82 7.73 -21.98
CA VAL A 341 -5.17 6.45 -22.54
C VAL A 341 -6.43 5.96 -21.82
N GLN A 342 -7.54 5.88 -22.52
CA GLN A 342 -8.82 5.43 -21.98
C GLN A 342 -8.89 3.90 -21.93
N VAL A 343 -9.39 3.38 -20.82
CA VAL A 343 -9.67 1.96 -20.65
C VAL A 343 -11.17 1.76 -20.84
N HIS A 344 -11.53 0.98 -21.87
CA HIS A 344 -12.90 0.58 -22.13
C HIS A 344 -13.05 -0.89 -21.78
N ASN A 345 -14.02 -1.21 -20.94
CA ASN A 345 -14.28 -2.57 -20.52
C ASN A 345 -15.68 -2.97 -20.96
N THR A 346 -15.75 -3.89 -21.93
CA THR A 346 -17.00 -4.42 -22.47
C THR A 346 -17.43 -5.73 -21.79
N GLY A 347 -16.84 -6.06 -20.63
CA GLY A 347 -17.17 -7.24 -19.83
C GLY A 347 -16.42 -8.51 -20.22
N THR A 348 -16.15 -8.71 -21.52
CA THR A 348 -15.33 -9.82 -22.03
C THR A 348 -13.94 -9.36 -22.45
N GLU A 349 -13.78 -8.12 -22.89
CA GLU A 349 -12.51 -7.55 -23.35
C GLU A 349 -12.24 -6.19 -22.71
N THR A 350 -10.96 -5.91 -22.46
CA THR A 350 -10.51 -4.58 -22.05
C THR A 350 -9.74 -3.97 -23.21
N GLN A 351 -10.34 -2.98 -23.85
CA GLN A 351 -9.74 -2.24 -24.95
C GLN A 351 -9.10 -0.96 -24.45
N ILE A 352 -8.03 -0.56 -25.10
CA ILE A 352 -7.24 0.61 -24.74
C ILE A 352 -7.27 1.57 -25.89
N ARG A 353 -7.72 2.80 -25.63
CA ARG A 353 -7.76 3.87 -26.63
C ARG A 353 -6.82 4.98 -26.22
N HIS A 354 -5.91 5.34 -27.10
CA HIS A 354 -5.10 6.54 -26.94
C HIS A 354 -5.88 7.73 -27.51
N SER A 355 -5.89 8.83 -26.76
CA SER A 355 -6.43 10.10 -27.23
C SER A 355 -5.34 11.16 -27.21
N TRP A 356 -5.13 11.81 -28.36
CA TRP A 356 -4.22 12.95 -28.49
C TRP A 356 -4.88 14.01 -29.37
N ALA A 357 -5.02 15.22 -28.83
CA ALA A 357 -5.85 16.28 -29.41
C ALA A 357 -7.26 15.78 -29.75
N SER A 358 -7.72 15.93 -30.99
CA SER A 358 -9.02 15.46 -31.48
C SER A 358 -9.00 14.01 -32.01
N THR A 359 -7.84 13.35 -32.02
CA THR A 359 -7.68 12.02 -32.61
C THR A 359 -7.72 10.95 -31.52
N SER A 360 -8.54 9.92 -31.74
CA SER A 360 -8.57 8.73 -30.89
C SER A 360 -8.24 7.49 -31.71
N GLN A 361 -7.32 6.67 -31.21
CA GLN A 361 -6.88 5.43 -31.86
C GLN A 361 -6.88 4.29 -30.86
N ILE A 362 -7.11 3.07 -31.36
CA ILE A 362 -7.04 1.85 -30.54
C ILE A 362 -5.57 1.44 -30.45
N VAL A 363 -5.09 1.22 -29.23
CA VAL A 363 -3.76 0.66 -28.99
C VAL A 363 -3.84 -0.86 -29.16
N PRO A 364 -3.13 -1.47 -30.13
CA PRO A 364 -3.10 -2.91 -30.27
C PRO A 364 -2.40 -3.51 -29.05
N TRP A 365 -3.14 -4.29 -28.26
CA TRP A 365 -2.63 -4.89 -27.03
C TRP A 365 -3.26 -6.25 -26.78
N ASP A 366 -2.40 -7.26 -26.67
CA ASP A 366 -2.74 -8.60 -26.20
C ASP A 366 -2.02 -8.86 -24.87
N ARG A 367 -2.80 -9.19 -23.84
CA ARG A 367 -2.34 -9.46 -22.47
C ARG A 367 -1.41 -10.66 -22.36
N ASP A 368 -1.49 -11.60 -23.30
CA ASP A 368 -0.71 -12.83 -23.27
C ASP A 368 0.63 -12.69 -24.01
N GLN A 369 0.72 -11.74 -24.96
CA GLN A 369 1.89 -11.60 -25.83
C GLN A 369 2.83 -10.46 -25.42
N SER A 370 2.32 -9.40 -24.79
CA SER A 370 3.13 -8.22 -24.46
C SER A 370 2.64 -7.53 -23.19
N THR A 371 3.56 -6.87 -22.49
CA THR A 371 3.16 -6.00 -21.40
C THR A 371 2.49 -4.74 -21.95
N LEU A 372 1.61 -4.14 -21.16
CA LEU A 372 0.94 -2.88 -21.50
C LEU A 372 1.96 -1.78 -21.80
N GLN A 373 3.07 -1.77 -21.04
CA GLN A 373 4.15 -0.81 -21.22
C GLN A 373 4.85 -0.97 -22.57
N GLU A 374 5.06 -2.20 -23.02
CA GLU A 374 5.62 -2.49 -24.36
C GLU A 374 4.62 -2.14 -25.45
N ALA A 375 3.34 -2.48 -25.31
CA ALA A 375 2.32 -2.17 -26.30
C ALA A 375 2.14 -0.65 -26.51
N ILE A 376 2.07 0.12 -25.42
CA ILE A 376 2.00 1.58 -25.49
C ILE A 376 3.30 2.18 -26.03
N ALA A 377 4.46 1.64 -25.65
CA ALA A 377 5.73 2.13 -26.15
C ALA A 377 5.89 1.89 -27.66
N ASN A 378 5.52 0.70 -28.14
CA ASN A 378 5.51 0.39 -29.56
C ASN A 378 4.52 1.28 -30.33
N PHE A 379 3.32 1.51 -29.77
CA PHE A 379 2.32 2.41 -30.36
C PHE A 379 2.81 3.85 -30.45
N LEU A 380 3.56 4.32 -29.45
CA LEU A 380 4.16 5.66 -29.42
C LEU A 380 5.51 5.74 -30.16
N GLU A 381 6.01 4.61 -30.70
CA GLU A 381 7.34 4.50 -31.34
C GLU A 381 8.51 4.91 -30.43
N VAL A 382 8.45 4.51 -29.16
CA VAL A 382 9.46 4.82 -28.14
C VAL A 382 10.00 3.58 -27.46
N GLU A 383 11.14 3.71 -26.78
CA GLU A 383 11.67 2.61 -25.96
C GLU A 383 10.76 2.30 -24.76
N PRO A 384 10.41 1.03 -24.49
CA PRO A 384 9.56 0.66 -23.33
C PRO A 384 10.08 1.15 -21.98
N LYS A 385 11.40 1.36 -21.84
CA LYS A 385 12.00 1.83 -20.58
C LYS A 385 11.75 3.32 -20.31
N THR A 386 11.41 4.10 -21.33
CA THR A 386 11.17 5.54 -21.23
C THR A 386 9.70 5.85 -21.00
N THR A 387 8.80 4.92 -21.33
CA THR A 387 7.37 5.03 -21.00
C THR A 387 7.11 4.68 -19.56
N TRP A 388 6.08 5.30 -19.01
CA TRP A 388 5.61 5.01 -17.68
C TRP A 388 4.11 5.11 -17.65
N ILE A 389 3.50 4.11 -17.03
CA ILE A 389 2.05 3.95 -16.98
C ILE A 389 1.59 3.96 -15.53
N VAL A 390 0.53 4.72 -15.25
CA VAL A 390 -0.18 4.64 -13.97
C VAL A 390 -1.03 3.36 -13.96
N PRO A 391 -0.94 2.50 -12.92
CA PRO A 391 -1.78 1.31 -12.83
C PRO A 391 -3.27 1.67 -12.81
N HIS A 392 -4.02 1.19 -13.79
CA HIS A 392 -5.49 1.25 -13.80
C HIS A 392 -6.11 0.15 -12.93
N PRO A 393 -7.17 0.41 -12.15
CA PRO A 393 -7.83 -0.61 -11.31
C PRO A 393 -8.49 -1.78 -12.05
N GLU A 394 -8.79 -1.60 -13.33
CA GLU A 394 -9.42 -2.64 -14.15
C GLU A 394 -8.40 -3.56 -14.80
N ILE A 395 -7.20 -3.05 -15.05
CA ILE A 395 -6.07 -3.80 -15.62
C ILE A 395 -5.28 -4.44 -14.49
N HIS A 396 -4.95 -3.66 -13.46
CA HIS A 396 -4.21 -4.08 -12.27
C HIS A 396 -5.15 -4.09 -11.06
N ARG A 397 -4.89 -4.93 -10.07
CA ARG A 397 -5.76 -5.07 -8.87
C ARG A 397 -5.50 -3.99 -7.80
N ILE A 398 -5.24 -2.76 -8.24
CA ILE A 398 -4.80 -1.63 -7.40
C ILE A 398 -5.67 -0.42 -7.68
N PHE A 399 -6.16 0.22 -6.61
CA PHE A 399 -6.81 1.52 -6.70
C PHE A 399 -5.82 2.59 -6.24
N PRO A 400 -5.07 3.23 -7.15
CA PRO A 400 -4.11 4.24 -6.77
C PRO A 400 -4.84 5.49 -6.27
N LEU A 401 -4.61 5.91 -5.01
CA LEU A 401 -5.10 7.23 -4.56
C LEU A 401 -4.49 8.37 -5.39
N TRP A 402 -3.23 8.20 -5.81
CA TRP A 402 -2.46 9.18 -6.55
C TRP A 402 -1.78 8.54 -7.75
N ALA A 403 -1.96 9.15 -8.92
CA ALA A 403 -1.52 8.72 -10.23
C ALA A 403 -0.46 9.68 -10.78
N GLY A 404 0.74 9.19 -11.13
CA GLY A 404 1.61 9.90 -12.10
C GLY A 404 3.03 10.26 -11.68
N LYS A 405 3.45 10.18 -10.40
CA LYS A 405 4.81 10.64 -9.99
C LYS A 405 5.73 9.61 -9.34
N ARG A 406 5.32 8.35 -9.19
CA ARG A 406 6.11 7.30 -8.50
C ARG A 406 6.08 5.91 -9.14
N ARG A 407 7.19 5.18 -9.04
CA ARG A 407 7.27 3.79 -9.53
C ARG A 407 6.44 2.87 -8.65
N TRP A 408 5.56 2.09 -9.25
CA TRP A 408 4.73 1.12 -8.53
C TRP A 408 5.45 -0.21 -8.31
N THR A 409 6.26 -0.60 -9.30
CA THR A 409 7.15 -1.76 -9.19
C THR A 409 8.32 -1.45 -8.27
N GLN A 410 8.59 -2.35 -7.33
CA GLN A 410 9.61 -2.16 -6.31
C GLN A 410 10.46 -3.41 -6.12
N THR A 411 11.68 -3.22 -5.62
CA THR A 411 12.59 -4.32 -5.30
C THR A 411 12.39 -4.77 -3.86
N ARG A 412 12.68 -6.05 -3.58
CA ARG A 412 12.70 -6.57 -2.20
C ARG A 412 13.58 -5.74 -1.27
N ALA A 413 14.69 -5.18 -1.77
CA ALA A 413 15.60 -4.35 -1.00
C ALA A 413 14.92 -3.07 -0.46
N ARG A 414 14.05 -2.42 -1.25
CA ARG A 414 13.30 -1.24 -0.80
C ARG A 414 12.29 -1.59 0.30
N TYR A 415 11.56 -2.70 0.15
CA TYR A 415 10.69 -3.20 1.22
C TYR A 415 11.45 -3.50 2.51
N LYS A 416 12.63 -4.12 2.41
CA LYS A 416 13.50 -4.36 3.60
C LYS A 416 13.88 -3.05 4.28
N LYS A 417 14.27 -2.02 3.53
CA LYS A 417 14.65 -0.71 4.09
C LYS A 417 13.47 -0.09 4.84
N LEU A 418 12.28 -0.11 4.23
CA LEU A 418 11.04 0.37 4.86
C LEU A 418 10.73 -0.36 6.17
N ILE A 419 10.77 -1.70 6.15
CA ILE A 419 10.49 -2.53 7.32
C ILE A 419 11.51 -2.27 8.45
N LYS A 420 12.80 -2.15 8.11
CA LYS A 420 13.86 -1.84 9.09
C LYS A 420 13.63 -0.48 9.74
N SER A 421 13.34 0.56 8.95
CA SER A 421 13.06 1.92 9.46
C SER A 421 11.85 1.96 10.40
N LYS A 422 10.74 1.30 10.06
CA LYS A 422 9.57 1.27 10.95
C LYS A 422 9.82 0.45 12.23
N ARG A 423 10.72 -0.54 12.18
CA ARG A 423 11.10 -1.32 13.37
C ARG A 423 12.01 -0.54 14.32
N SER A 424 12.92 0.29 13.82
CA SER A 424 13.74 1.16 14.67
C SER A 424 12.87 2.22 15.37
N SER A 425 12.03 2.94 14.63
CA SER A 425 11.14 3.94 15.24
C SER A 425 10.18 3.36 16.29
N ALA A 426 9.75 2.11 16.11
CA ALA A 426 8.91 1.43 17.10
C ALA A 426 9.68 0.93 18.33
N ALA A 427 11.00 0.74 18.20
CA ALA A 427 11.86 0.41 19.34
C ALA A 427 12.20 1.67 20.14
N ASP A 428 12.48 2.79 19.46
CA ASP A 428 12.77 4.08 20.09
C ASP A 428 11.55 4.58 20.91
N ALA A 429 10.35 4.50 20.33
CA ALA A 429 9.09 4.88 21.00
C ALA A 429 8.62 3.92 22.12
N ALA A 430 9.36 2.85 22.40
CA ALA A 430 9.10 1.93 23.53
C ALA A 430 10.12 2.08 24.66
N VAL A 431 11.14 2.92 24.47
CA VAL A 431 12.18 3.26 25.46
C VAL A 431 11.91 4.63 26.09
N GLU A 432 11.16 5.50 25.40
CA GLU A 432 10.43 6.64 25.98
C GLU A 432 9.13 6.19 26.64
#